data_AF-A0A069QEQ6-F1
#
_entry.id   AF-A0A069QEQ6-F1
#
_cell.length_a   1.000
_cell.length_b   1.000
_cell.length_c   1.000
_cell.angle_alpha   90.00
_cell.angle_beta   90.00
_cell.angle_gamma   90.00
#
_symmetry.space_group_name_H-M   'P 1'
#
loop_
_entity.id
_entity.type
_entity.pdbx_description
1 polymer ?
#
loop_
_entity_poly.entity_id
_entity_poly.type
_entity_poly.pdbx_seq_one_letter_code
_entity_poly.pdbx_strand_id
1 'polypeptide(L)'
;MHNTMHLVRHTLPKALTFSGSNIIIRLIFLSLLFANALQGLGAERASCRIGGSPNSLQTAKATCHVLPFREKAQVANDADSLHISQKPQGVNVKGTAYRYEDEEKLTITWQPHALNVASNHRYTKPGVGGVYAATSVETAFREVMHYGVDMNRRVLVTRHYELHNALDLTNPETRKLLGVTLEDITGDCYELTHRLGDFALQNGYDGLVVPSARNVGGVNIVVFKGL
;
A
#
# COMPACT_ATOMS: atom_id res chain seq x y z
N MET A 1 4.72 26.73 19.35
CA MET A 1 5.75 25.76 18.89
C MET A 1 5.96 26.00 17.40
N HIS A 2 7.14 26.47 16.99
CA HIS A 2 7.43 26.76 15.59
C HIS A 2 7.87 25.45 14.92
N ASN A 3 6.98 24.83 14.14
CA ASN A 3 7.28 23.62 13.37
C ASN A 3 7.97 24.03 12.07
N THR A 4 9.29 23.94 12.02
CA THR A 4 10.10 24.23 10.84
C THR A 4 9.93 23.13 9.80
N MET A 5 9.32 23.45 8.66
CA MET A 5 9.32 22.61 7.47
C MET A 5 10.67 22.79 6.76
N HIS A 6 11.44 21.71 6.62
CA HIS A 6 12.68 21.74 5.85
C HIS A 6 12.39 21.25 4.42
N LEU A 7 12.51 22.16 3.45
CA LEU A 7 12.48 21.83 2.03
C LEU A 7 13.87 21.34 1.63
N VAL A 8 14.00 20.08 1.23
CA VAL A 8 15.25 19.53 0.72
C VAL A 8 15.11 19.33 -0.78
N ARG A 9 15.75 20.19 -1.57
CA ARG A 9 15.86 20.00 -3.03
C ARG A 9 16.97 19.00 -3.30
N HIS A 10 16.63 17.74 -3.55
CA HIS A 10 17.58 16.82 -4.16
C HIS A 10 17.72 17.18 -5.64
N THR A 11 18.84 17.82 -6.00
CA THR A 11 19.30 17.77 -7.39
C THR A 11 19.65 16.31 -7.70
N LEU A 12 18.98 15.72 -8.69
CA LEU A 12 19.34 14.43 -9.25
C LEU A 12 20.85 14.40 -9.53
N PRO A 13 21.59 13.33 -9.17
CA PRO A 13 22.98 13.21 -9.57
C PRO A 13 23.05 13.24 -11.10
N LYS A 14 23.81 14.20 -11.65
CA LYS A 14 24.21 14.23 -13.06
C LYS A 14 25.18 13.09 -13.34
N ALA A 15 24.68 11.88 -13.52
CA ALA A 15 25.43 10.78 -14.10
C ALA A 15 24.48 9.70 -14.62
N LEU A 16 23.98 9.91 -15.83
CA LEU A 16 23.76 8.90 -16.87
C LEU A 16 23.45 9.65 -18.16
N THR A 17 24.47 10.33 -18.68
CA THR A 17 24.49 10.77 -20.06
C THR A 17 24.64 9.53 -20.94
N PHE A 18 23.52 8.98 -21.42
CA PHE A 18 23.58 8.13 -22.60
C PHE A 18 23.59 9.06 -23.82
N SER A 19 24.80 9.31 -24.31
CA SER A 19 25.06 10.01 -25.57
C SER A 19 24.31 9.30 -26.70
N GLY A 20 23.57 10.08 -27.49
CA GLY A 20 22.64 9.57 -28.48
C GLY A 20 23.30 8.92 -29.68
N SER A 21 22.52 8.07 -30.37
CA SER A 21 22.09 8.31 -31.75
C SER A 21 21.34 7.09 -32.27
N ASN A 22 20.07 7.31 -32.63
CA ASN A 22 19.30 6.63 -33.67
C ASN A 22 19.18 5.09 -33.61
N ILE A 23 17.95 4.59 -33.47
CA ILE A 23 17.27 3.84 -34.54
C ILE A 23 15.86 3.46 -34.06
N ILE A 24 14.92 3.75 -34.94
CA ILE A 24 13.51 3.37 -35.01
C ILE A 24 13.27 1.92 -34.56
N ILE A 25 12.46 1.68 -33.53
CA ILE A 25 11.59 0.49 -33.47
C ILE A 25 10.24 0.90 -32.86
N ARG A 26 9.31 1.30 -33.73
CA ARG A 26 7.88 1.13 -33.47
C ARG A 26 7.50 -0.28 -33.92
N LEU A 27 6.63 -0.92 -33.13
CA LEU A 27 5.73 -2.02 -33.50
C LEU A 27 6.41 -3.32 -33.97
N ILE A 28 6.29 -4.38 -33.17
CA ILE A 28 5.76 -5.70 -33.55
C ILE A 28 5.50 -6.46 -32.24
N PHE A 29 4.24 -6.53 -31.84
CA PHE A 29 3.73 -7.60 -30.99
C PHE A 29 2.44 -8.08 -31.66
N LEU A 30 2.58 -8.96 -32.64
CA LEU A 30 1.46 -9.73 -33.16
C LEU A 30 1.96 -11.07 -33.70
N SER A 31 1.44 -12.13 -33.08
CA SER A 31 1.20 -13.48 -33.60
C SER A 31 2.35 -14.26 -34.25
N LEU A 32 2.63 -15.44 -33.71
CA LEU A 32 2.48 -16.70 -34.46
C LEU A 32 2.47 -17.90 -33.50
N LEU A 33 1.30 -18.54 -33.44
CA LEU A 33 1.07 -19.89 -32.94
C LEU A 33 1.31 -20.89 -34.08
N PHE A 34 1.61 -22.12 -33.66
CA PHE A 34 1.63 -23.41 -34.39
C PHE A 34 2.90 -23.77 -35.18
N ALA A 35 3.65 -24.75 -34.67
CA ALA A 35 3.61 -26.13 -35.20
C ALA A 35 4.44 -27.12 -34.33
N ASN A 36 3.72 -28.11 -33.77
CA ASN A 36 3.95 -29.56 -33.86
C ASN A 36 5.34 -30.17 -33.58
N ALA A 37 5.51 -31.35 -32.99
CA ALA A 37 4.67 -32.32 -32.29
C ALA A 37 5.60 -33.47 -31.83
N LEU A 38 5.09 -34.26 -30.87
CA LEU A 38 5.33 -35.69 -30.64
C LEU A 38 6.32 -36.19 -29.55
N GLN A 39 5.76 -37.15 -28.79
CA GLN A 39 6.30 -38.15 -27.84
C GLN A 39 6.46 -37.66 -26.39
N GLY A 40 5.81 -38.23 -25.36
CA GLY A 40 4.94 -39.40 -25.22
C GLY A 40 4.97 -39.88 -23.75
N LEU A 41 3.86 -40.49 -23.30
CA LEU A 41 3.63 -41.18 -22.00
C LEU A 41 3.49 -40.27 -20.76
N GLY A 42 2.46 -40.38 -19.91
CA GLY A 42 1.34 -41.30 -19.82
C GLY A 42 0.47 -41.00 -18.58
N ALA A 43 -0.58 -41.80 -18.43
CA ALA A 43 -1.46 -41.98 -17.26
C ALA A 43 -2.65 -41.03 -17.05
N GLU A 44 -3.80 -41.58 -17.48
CA GLU A 44 -5.09 -41.68 -16.80
C GLU A 44 -6.16 -40.59 -16.92
N ARG A 45 -7.36 -41.13 -17.17
CA ARG A 45 -8.57 -40.50 -17.68
C ARG A 45 -9.53 -40.21 -16.53
N ALA A 46 -10.19 -39.05 -16.57
CA ALA A 46 -11.62 -38.97 -16.30
C ALA A 46 -12.24 -37.85 -17.14
N SER A 47 -13.27 -38.22 -17.89
CA SER A 47 -13.92 -37.50 -18.98
C SER A 47 -15.05 -36.61 -18.48
N CYS A 48 -15.22 -35.40 -19.01
CA CYS A 48 -16.48 -35.02 -19.68
C CYS A 48 -16.33 -33.77 -20.55
N ARG A 49 -17.25 -33.64 -21.51
CA ARG A 49 -17.14 -32.94 -22.80
C ARG A 49 -17.34 -31.42 -22.76
N ILE A 50 -16.79 -30.83 -23.82
CA ILE A 50 -16.79 -29.43 -24.28
C ILE A 50 -18.20 -28.93 -24.65
N GLY A 51 -18.49 -27.69 -24.27
CA GLY A 51 -19.47 -26.84 -24.95
C GLY A 51 -19.20 -25.36 -24.64
N GLY A 52 -18.61 -24.62 -25.59
CA GLY A 52 -18.51 -23.15 -25.49
C GLY A 52 -17.28 -22.52 -26.15
N SER A 53 -17.45 -22.12 -27.41
CA SER A 53 -16.75 -21.14 -28.26
C SER A 53 -15.49 -20.38 -27.75
N PRO A 54 -14.43 -20.21 -28.58
CA PRO A 54 -13.25 -19.43 -28.25
C PRO A 54 -13.48 -17.96 -28.59
N ASN A 55 -13.67 -17.10 -27.59
CA ASN A 55 -13.35 -15.67 -27.66
C ASN A 55 -13.67 -14.97 -26.33
N SER A 56 -12.65 -14.84 -25.47
CA SER A 56 -12.43 -13.63 -24.69
C SER A 56 -11.14 -13.81 -23.89
N LEU A 57 -10.09 -13.05 -24.25
CA LEU A 57 -9.03 -12.74 -23.31
C LEU A 57 -9.64 -11.80 -22.27
N GLN A 58 -10.27 -12.39 -21.27
CA GLN A 58 -10.74 -11.65 -20.11
C GLN A 58 -9.52 -11.46 -19.20
N THR A 59 -9.03 -10.23 -19.15
CA THR A 59 -8.07 -9.78 -18.15
C THR A 59 -8.53 -10.28 -16.79
N ALA A 60 -7.74 -11.15 -16.16
CA ALA A 60 -7.96 -11.54 -14.77
C ALA A 60 -7.84 -10.28 -13.92
N LYS A 61 -8.97 -9.65 -13.59
CA LYS A 61 -9.06 -8.71 -12.48
C LYS A 61 -8.67 -9.51 -11.26
N ALA A 62 -7.69 -9.03 -10.49
CA ALA A 62 -7.41 -9.55 -9.16
C ALA A 62 -8.67 -9.28 -8.30
N THR A 63 -9.61 -10.21 -8.32
CA THR A 63 -10.74 -10.24 -7.40
C THR A 63 -10.17 -10.56 -6.03
N CYS A 64 -10.41 -9.68 -5.05
CA CYS A 64 -10.09 -9.95 -3.65
C CYS A 64 -10.91 -11.18 -3.21
N HIS A 65 -10.32 -12.36 -3.32
CA HIS A 65 -10.90 -13.61 -2.84
C HIS A 65 -10.67 -13.67 -1.34
N VAL A 66 -11.61 -13.09 -0.60
CA VAL A 66 -11.76 -13.35 0.82
C VAL A 66 -12.32 -14.77 0.97
N LEU A 67 -11.58 -15.67 1.62
CA LEU A 67 -12.13 -16.97 2.03
C LEU A 67 -13.39 -16.70 2.87
N PRO A 68 -14.51 -17.41 2.65
CA PRO A 68 -15.74 -17.13 3.36
C PRO A 68 -15.53 -17.39 4.85
N PHE A 69 -15.49 -16.30 5.62
CA PHE A 69 -15.48 -16.37 7.07
C PHE A 69 -16.84 -16.90 7.52
N ARG A 70 -16.84 -18.01 8.25
CA ARG A 70 -18.01 -18.77 8.64
C ARG A 70 -18.99 -17.90 9.42
N GLU A 71 -20.11 -17.57 8.78
CA GLU A 71 -21.16 -16.71 9.32
C GLU A 71 -21.81 -17.36 10.56
N LYS A 72 -21.68 -16.71 11.71
CA LYS A 72 -22.68 -16.78 12.79
C LYS A 72 -23.00 -15.37 13.24
N ALA A 73 -24.29 -15.07 13.17
CA ALA A 73 -24.92 -13.80 13.47
C ALA A 73 -24.64 -13.32 14.91
N GLN A 74 -24.16 -12.08 15.02
CA GLN A 74 -24.69 -11.07 15.95
C GLN A 74 -24.09 -9.71 15.59
N VAL A 75 -24.93 -8.67 15.63
CA VAL A 75 -24.57 -7.27 15.37
C VAL A 75 -23.53 -6.84 16.39
N ALA A 76 -22.26 -6.86 15.98
CA ALA A 76 -21.14 -6.39 16.77
C ALA A 76 -20.32 -5.43 15.92
N ASN A 77 -19.88 -4.34 16.53
CA ASN A 77 -19.08 -3.28 15.92
C ASN A 77 -17.97 -3.90 15.05
N ASP A 78 -17.72 -3.37 13.85
CA ASP A 78 -16.83 -3.97 12.83
C ASP A 78 -15.42 -4.40 13.33
N ALA A 79 -14.99 -3.94 14.51
CA ALA A 79 -13.81 -4.41 15.25
C ALA A 79 -13.89 -5.85 15.78
N ASP A 80 -15.08 -6.44 15.95
CA ASP A 80 -15.27 -7.85 16.37
C ASP A 80 -14.86 -8.84 15.26
N SER A 81 -14.61 -8.35 14.04
CA SER A 81 -14.23 -9.18 12.88
C SER A 81 -12.75 -9.59 12.84
N LEU A 82 -11.91 -9.11 13.77
CA LEU A 82 -10.49 -9.47 13.84
C LEU A 82 -10.16 -10.58 14.87
N HIS A 83 -11.16 -11.12 15.58
CA HIS A 83 -10.99 -12.13 16.66
C HIS A 83 -9.90 -11.79 17.69
N ILE A 84 -9.83 -10.51 18.07
CA ILE A 84 -8.79 -10.02 18.96
C ILE A 84 -9.20 -10.30 20.40
N SER A 85 -8.61 -11.33 21.01
CA SER A 85 -8.81 -11.65 22.43
C SER A 85 -8.11 -10.65 23.36
N GLN A 86 -7.02 -10.03 22.88
CA GLN A 86 -6.26 -9.04 23.62
C GLN A 86 -5.77 -7.94 22.69
N LYS A 87 -6.16 -6.70 22.99
CA LYS A 87 -5.66 -5.50 22.31
C LYS A 87 -4.12 -5.42 22.45
N PRO A 88 -3.36 -5.25 21.36
CA PRO A 88 -1.92 -5.00 21.44
C PRO A 88 -1.59 -3.76 22.29
N GLN A 89 -0.43 -3.76 22.93
CA GLN A 89 0.06 -2.55 23.59
C GLN A 89 0.57 -1.58 22.51
N GLY A 90 0.16 -0.31 22.60
CA GLY A 90 0.70 0.72 21.72
C GLY A 90 2.15 1.05 22.06
N VAL A 91 2.89 1.54 21.06
CA VAL A 91 4.29 1.90 21.19
C VAL A 91 4.51 3.42 21.11
N ASN A 92 5.51 3.90 21.84
CA ASN A 92 6.06 5.24 21.65
C ASN A 92 7.05 5.19 20.49
N VAL A 93 6.83 6.02 19.46
CA VAL A 93 7.74 6.13 18.31
C VAL A 93 7.91 7.59 17.93
N LYS A 94 9.14 7.98 17.60
CA LYS A 94 9.46 9.32 17.11
C LYS A 94 10.50 9.25 16.02
N GLY A 95 10.50 10.25 15.15
CA GLY A 95 11.48 10.31 14.07
C GLY A 95 11.20 11.42 13.07
N THR A 96 11.74 11.26 11.87
CA THR A 96 11.49 12.16 10.76
C THR A 96 10.59 11.46 9.75
N ALA A 97 9.46 12.09 9.44
CA ALA A 97 8.56 11.71 8.39
C ALA A 97 9.04 12.29 7.06
N TYR A 98 8.94 11.52 5.98
CA TYR A 98 9.35 11.91 4.63
C TYR A 98 8.18 11.75 3.67
N ARG A 99 7.94 12.79 2.84
CA ARG A 99 6.94 12.77 1.76
C ARG A 99 7.50 13.45 0.52
N TYR A 100 7.11 12.97 -0.66
CA TYR A 100 7.28 13.70 -1.92
C TYR A 100 5.96 14.34 -2.30
N GLU A 101 5.96 15.65 -2.48
CA GLU A 101 4.72 16.43 -2.68
C GLU A 101 4.78 17.38 -3.85
N ASP A 102 3.61 17.69 -4.40
CA ASP A 102 3.47 18.86 -5.28
C ASP A 102 3.76 20.14 -4.48
N GLU A 103 4.46 21.10 -5.09
CA GLU A 103 4.75 22.39 -4.44
C GLU A 103 3.44 23.11 -4.02
N GLU A 104 2.36 22.91 -4.78
CA GLU A 104 1.03 23.46 -4.49
C GLU A 104 0.37 22.89 -3.22
N LYS A 105 0.82 21.73 -2.74
CA LYS A 105 0.22 21.02 -1.58
C LYS A 105 1.03 21.17 -0.29
N LEU A 106 2.12 21.92 -0.32
CA LEU A 106 3.04 22.03 0.82
C LEU A 106 2.37 22.55 2.09
N THR A 107 1.42 23.48 1.99
CA THR A 107 0.72 24.05 3.14
C THR A 107 -0.25 23.09 3.81
N ILE A 108 -0.71 22.05 3.11
CA ILE A 108 -1.74 21.11 3.58
C ILE A 108 -1.21 19.68 3.80
N THR A 109 0.00 19.36 3.34
CA THR A 109 0.54 17.99 3.27
C THR A 109 0.55 17.23 4.61
N TRP A 110 0.74 17.95 5.72
CA TRP A 110 0.84 17.36 7.06
C TRP A 110 -0.49 17.38 7.82
N GLN A 111 -1.61 17.68 7.16
CA GLN A 111 -2.93 17.72 7.76
C GLN A 111 -3.89 16.84 6.96
N PRO A 112 -4.85 16.15 7.60
CA PRO A 112 -5.90 15.45 6.88
C PRO A 112 -6.83 16.45 6.19
N HIS A 113 -6.54 16.78 4.94
CA HIS A 113 -7.32 17.72 4.13
C HIS A 113 -8.43 17.01 3.34
N ALA A 114 -9.38 17.78 2.79
CA ALA A 114 -10.58 17.24 2.14
C ALA A 114 -10.31 16.15 1.09
N LEU A 115 -9.29 16.33 0.23
CA LEU A 115 -8.92 15.31 -0.77
C LEU A 115 -8.38 14.01 -0.13
N ASN A 116 -7.64 14.11 0.97
CA ASN A 116 -7.15 12.94 1.72
C ASN A 116 -8.32 12.20 2.39
N VAL A 117 -9.24 12.95 3.02
CA VAL A 117 -10.45 12.39 3.64
C VAL A 117 -11.36 11.71 2.62
N ALA A 118 -11.47 12.26 1.40
CA ALA A 118 -12.30 11.68 0.34
C ALA A 118 -11.65 10.47 -0.36
N SER A 119 -10.35 10.24 -0.15
CA SER A 119 -9.59 9.20 -0.87
C SER A 119 -9.71 7.84 -0.19
N ASN A 120 -9.63 6.78 -1.01
CA ASN A 120 -9.51 5.41 -0.52
C ASN A 120 -8.02 5.05 -0.32
N HIS A 121 -7.52 5.23 0.90
CA HIS A 121 -6.15 4.88 1.26
C HIS A 121 -6.08 3.54 1.98
N ARG A 122 -4.89 2.92 2.03
CA ARG A 122 -4.71 1.57 2.59
C ARG A 122 -5.29 1.41 3.99
N TYR A 123 -5.05 2.36 4.90
CA TYR A 123 -5.49 2.28 6.31
C TYR A 123 -6.60 3.28 6.67
N THR A 124 -7.13 4.03 5.70
CA THR A 124 -8.20 5.00 5.94
C THR A 124 -9.18 4.94 4.76
N LYS A 125 -10.42 4.60 5.06
CA LYS A 125 -11.52 4.58 4.08
C LYS A 125 -12.04 6.01 3.83
N PRO A 126 -12.75 6.26 2.71
CA PRO A 126 -13.38 7.55 2.48
C PRO A 126 -14.23 8.01 3.68
N GLY A 127 -14.05 9.25 4.09
CA GLY A 127 -14.63 9.84 5.32
C GLY A 127 -13.69 9.83 6.52
N VAL A 128 -12.57 9.09 6.46
CA VAL A 128 -11.56 9.05 7.52
C VAL A 128 -10.26 9.67 7.00
N GLY A 129 -9.77 10.70 7.68
CA GLY A 129 -8.51 11.36 7.33
C GLY A 129 -7.29 10.67 7.95
N GLY A 130 -6.13 10.80 7.29
CA GLY A 130 -4.87 10.32 7.82
C GLY A 130 -3.67 10.79 7.01
N VAL A 131 -2.64 11.27 7.69
CA VAL A 131 -1.37 11.65 7.07
C VAL A 131 -0.48 10.42 6.93
N TYR A 132 -0.16 10.07 5.68
CA TYR A 132 0.76 8.99 5.34
C TYR A 132 2.16 9.55 5.12
N ALA A 133 3.16 8.96 5.73
CA ALA A 133 4.55 9.31 5.46
C ALA A 133 5.46 8.11 5.61
N ALA A 134 6.59 8.13 4.92
CA ALA A 134 7.62 7.13 5.12
C ALA A 134 8.58 7.55 6.24
N THR A 135 9.30 6.59 6.80
CA THR A 135 10.36 6.86 7.80
C THR A 135 11.76 6.99 7.17
N SER A 136 11.87 6.87 5.84
CA SER A 136 13.10 7.10 5.07
C SER A 136 12.79 7.73 3.71
N VAL A 137 13.78 8.44 3.16
CA VAL A 137 13.70 9.05 1.81
C VAL A 137 13.46 7.97 0.74
N GLU A 138 14.17 6.84 0.82
CA GLU A 138 14.01 5.75 -0.14
C GLU A 138 12.59 5.19 -0.12
N THR A 139 12.03 4.94 1.06
CA THR A 139 10.66 4.43 1.16
C THR A 139 9.66 5.47 0.64
N ALA A 140 9.82 6.77 0.96
CA ALA A 140 8.97 7.82 0.41
C ALA A 140 9.03 7.87 -1.12
N PHE A 141 10.22 7.69 -1.69
CA PHE A 141 10.43 7.66 -3.13
C PHE A 141 9.73 6.45 -3.78
N ARG A 142 9.87 5.25 -3.21
CA ARG A 142 9.20 4.04 -3.70
C ARG A 142 7.68 4.16 -3.66
N GLU A 143 7.14 4.73 -2.58
CA GLU A 143 5.69 4.96 -2.43
C GLU A 143 5.16 5.93 -3.48
N VAL A 144 5.83 7.07 -3.71
CA VAL A 144 5.34 8.07 -4.67
C VAL A 144 5.49 7.57 -6.12
N MET A 145 6.58 6.87 -6.44
CA MET A 145 6.86 6.35 -7.78
C MET A 145 5.92 5.22 -8.18
N HIS A 146 5.35 4.49 -7.23
CA HIS A 146 4.33 3.48 -7.51
C HIS A 146 3.13 4.06 -8.30
N TYR A 147 2.83 5.34 -8.12
CA TYR A 147 1.74 6.03 -8.82
C TYR A 147 2.16 6.65 -10.16
N GLY A 148 3.40 6.45 -10.62
CA GLY A 148 3.88 6.99 -11.89
C GLY A 148 3.89 8.53 -11.95
N VAL A 149 4.13 9.20 -10.81
CA VAL A 149 4.14 10.67 -10.77
C VAL A 149 5.32 11.26 -11.52
N ASP A 150 5.16 12.49 -12.01
CA ASP A 150 6.28 13.28 -12.52
C ASP A 150 7.10 13.86 -11.35
N MET A 151 8.31 13.33 -11.16
CA MET A 151 9.20 13.76 -10.07
C MET A 151 9.75 15.18 -10.26
N ASN A 152 9.68 15.77 -11.46
CA ASN A 152 10.09 17.16 -11.66
C ASN A 152 9.15 18.15 -10.96
N ARG A 153 7.93 17.72 -10.65
CA ARG A 153 6.93 18.48 -9.90
C ARG A 153 6.91 18.15 -8.42
N ARG A 154 7.80 17.26 -7.97
CA ARG A 154 7.83 16.78 -6.59
C ARG A 154 9.00 17.37 -5.83
N VAL A 155 8.73 17.76 -4.59
CA VAL A 155 9.75 18.16 -3.64
C VAL A 155 9.74 17.21 -2.44
N LEU A 156 10.92 16.87 -1.92
CA LEU A 156 11.02 16.14 -0.67
C LEU A 156 10.74 17.10 0.48
N VAL A 157 9.75 16.76 1.29
CA VAL A 157 9.43 17.46 2.53
C VAL A 157 9.55 16.53 3.73
N THR A 158 9.95 17.12 4.85
CA THR A 158 10.13 16.40 6.09
C THR A 158 9.41 17.08 7.25
N ARG A 159 9.05 16.29 8.25
CA ARG A 159 8.49 16.76 9.52
C ARG A 159 8.86 15.83 10.65
N HIS A 160 9.19 16.39 11.81
CA HIS A 160 9.35 15.57 13.01
C HIS A 160 7.99 15.04 13.45
N TYR A 161 7.95 13.78 13.89
CA TYR A 161 6.76 13.18 14.47
C TYR A 161 7.08 12.50 15.79
N GLU A 162 6.08 12.45 16.64
CA GLU A 162 6.07 11.69 17.89
C GLU A 162 4.66 11.12 18.07
N LEU A 163 4.56 9.80 18.20
CA LEU A 163 3.34 9.07 18.50
C LEU A 163 3.54 8.36 19.83
N HIS A 164 2.61 8.53 20.76
CA HIS A 164 2.75 7.98 22.11
C HIS A 164 2.04 6.64 22.29
N ASN A 165 1.06 6.38 21.42
CA ASN A 165 0.27 5.17 21.43
C ASN A 165 0.02 4.70 19.99
N ALA A 166 1.08 4.32 19.27
CA ALA A 166 0.94 3.82 17.90
C ALA A 166 0.69 2.31 17.86
N LEU A 167 -0.18 1.86 16.95
CA LEU A 167 -0.32 0.43 16.64
C LEU A 167 0.82 0.01 15.70
N ASP A 168 1.76 -0.80 16.20
CA ASP A 168 2.91 -1.23 15.42
C ASP A 168 2.66 -2.56 14.68
N LEU A 169 2.30 -2.44 13.41
CA LEU A 169 2.12 -3.55 12.49
C LEU A 169 3.43 -4.00 11.82
N THR A 170 4.57 -3.37 12.10
CA THR A 170 5.89 -3.87 11.66
C THR A 170 6.37 -5.02 12.54
N ASN A 171 5.92 -5.06 13.79
CA ASN A 171 6.20 -6.13 14.73
C ASN A 171 5.39 -7.42 14.40
N PRO A 172 6.05 -8.57 14.16
CA PRO A 172 5.37 -9.84 13.89
C PRO A 172 4.48 -10.34 15.04
N GLU A 173 4.83 -10.07 16.30
CA GLU A 173 4.01 -10.48 17.44
C GLU A 173 2.70 -9.69 17.51
N THR A 174 2.73 -8.39 17.20
CA THR A 174 1.50 -7.58 17.05
C THR A 174 0.60 -8.15 15.96
N ARG A 175 1.16 -8.45 14.78
CA ARG A 175 0.41 -9.05 13.68
C ARG A 175 -0.21 -10.40 14.04
N LYS A 176 0.53 -11.24 14.77
CA LYS A 176 0.06 -12.53 15.30
C LYS A 176 -1.12 -12.35 16.26
N LEU A 177 -1.06 -11.39 17.18
CA LEU A 177 -2.18 -11.07 18.09
C LEU A 177 -3.43 -10.60 17.34
N LEU A 178 -3.24 -9.91 16.21
CA LEU A 178 -4.31 -9.42 15.35
C LEU A 178 -4.79 -10.46 14.32
N GLY A 179 -4.17 -11.64 14.26
CA GLY A 179 -4.50 -12.68 13.28
C GLY A 179 -4.22 -12.30 11.83
N VAL A 180 -3.26 -11.40 11.57
CA VAL A 180 -2.92 -10.92 10.23
C VAL A 180 -1.49 -11.31 9.83
N THR A 181 -1.26 -11.54 8.54
CA THR A 181 0.08 -11.78 7.99
C THR A 181 0.70 -10.49 7.45
N LEU A 182 1.97 -10.54 7.02
CA LEU A 182 2.58 -9.42 6.31
C LEU A 182 1.93 -9.21 4.93
N GLU A 183 1.66 -10.30 4.21
CA GLU A 183 1.06 -10.27 2.87
C GLU A 183 -0.33 -9.61 2.90
N ASP A 184 -1.13 -9.94 3.90
CA ASP A 184 -2.46 -9.35 4.15
C ASP A 184 -2.45 -7.81 4.19
N ILE A 185 -1.36 -7.21 4.70
CA ILE A 185 -1.28 -5.76 4.92
C ILE A 185 -0.41 -5.04 3.88
N THR A 186 0.37 -5.78 3.08
CA THR A 186 1.16 -5.23 1.96
C THR A 186 0.58 -5.54 0.58
N GLY A 187 -0.43 -6.42 0.47
CA GLY A 187 -1.11 -6.76 -0.79
C GLY A 187 -1.96 -5.62 -1.37
N ASP A 188 -2.73 -5.90 -2.42
CA ASP A 188 -3.50 -4.87 -3.13
C ASP A 188 -4.95 -4.70 -2.63
N CYS A 189 -5.42 -5.54 -1.70
CA CYS A 189 -6.77 -5.44 -1.12
C CYS A 189 -6.76 -4.61 0.18
N TYR A 190 -7.63 -3.60 0.28
CA TYR A 190 -7.65 -2.66 1.42
C TYR A 190 -8.68 -2.97 2.50
N GLU A 191 -9.60 -3.91 2.26
CA GLU A 191 -10.68 -4.23 3.21
C GLU A 191 -10.17 -4.60 4.61
N LEU A 192 -9.10 -5.40 4.69
CA LEU A 192 -8.50 -5.74 5.97
C LEU A 192 -7.74 -4.57 6.60
N THR A 193 -6.97 -3.82 5.80
CA THR A 193 -6.20 -2.67 6.31
C THR A 193 -7.10 -1.50 6.73
N HIS A 194 -8.28 -1.35 6.14
CA HIS A 194 -9.33 -0.43 6.62
C HIS A 194 -9.85 -0.86 7.99
N ARG A 195 -10.17 -2.14 8.18
CA ARG A 195 -10.59 -2.66 9.48
C ARG A 195 -9.51 -2.48 10.55
N LEU A 196 -8.23 -2.64 10.19
CA LEU A 196 -7.11 -2.33 11.09
C LEU A 196 -7.03 -0.83 11.43
N GLY A 197 -7.28 0.04 10.46
CA GLY A 197 -7.37 1.49 10.68
C GLY A 197 -8.52 1.88 11.61
N ASP A 198 -9.72 1.33 11.36
CA ASP A 198 -10.90 1.51 12.21
C ASP A 198 -10.67 0.98 13.63
N PHE A 199 -10.08 -0.22 13.76
CA PHE A 199 -9.68 -0.79 15.04
C PHE A 199 -8.72 0.14 15.78
N ALA A 200 -7.71 0.69 15.10
CA ALA A 200 -6.74 1.60 15.70
C ALA A 200 -7.43 2.88 16.22
N LEU A 201 -8.33 3.48 15.44
CA LEU A 201 -9.11 4.64 15.87
C LEU A 201 -10.00 4.34 17.07
N GLN A 202 -10.78 3.26 17.00
CA GLN A 202 -11.74 2.87 18.04
C GLN A 202 -11.05 2.52 19.37
N ASN A 203 -9.78 2.08 19.30
CA ASN A 203 -8.99 1.72 20.47
C ASN A 203 -8.03 2.85 20.92
N GLY A 204 -8.20 4.06 20.41
CA GLY A 204 -7.49 5.25 20.90
C GLY A 204 -5.99 5.28 20.56
N TYR A 205 -5.56 4.58 19.51
CA TYR A 205 -4.20 4.73 18.99
C TYR A 205 -4.05 6.08 18.26
N ASP A 206 -2.87 6.70 18.40
CA ASP A 206 -2.56 7.99 17.76
C ASP A 206 -2.33 7.85 16.25
N GLY A 207 -1.97 6.65 15.84
CA GLY A 207 -1.62 6.30 14.48
C GLY A 207 -1.15 4.85 14.37
N LEU A 208 -0.61 4.51 13.21
CA LEU A 208 -0.03 3.21 12.93
C LEU A 208 1.44 3.35 12.51
N VAL A 209 2.26 2.37 12.89
CA VAL A 209 3.56 2.10 12.27
C VAL A 209 3.39 0.84 11.42
N VAL A 210 3.64 0.92 10.12
CA VAL A 210 3.23 -0.12 9.18
C VAL A 210 4.36 -0.47 8.21
N PRO A 211 4.47 -1.74 7.77
CA PRO A 211 5.40 -2.10 6.72
C PRO A 211 5.01 -1.42 5.40
N SER A 212 5.99 -1.02 4.61
CA SER A 212 5.75 -0.50 3.26
C SER A 212 5.37 -1.63 2.32
N ALA A 213 4.31 -1.40 1.54
CA ALA A 213 3.92 -2.29 0.44
C ALA A 213 4.80 -2.11 -0.82
N ARG A 214 5.63 -1.05 -0.84
CA ARG A 214 6.39 -0.62 -2.03
C ARG A 214 7.91 -0.71 -1.84
N ASN A 215 8.37 -0.87 -0.60
CA ASN A 215 9.77 -1.08 -0.26
C ASN A 215 9.91 -2.21 0.76
N VAL A 216 10.54 -3.33 0.38
CA VAL A 216 10.76 -4.47 1.29
C VAL A 216 11.65 -4.02 2.45
N GLY A 217 11.17 -4.20 3.68
CA GLY A 217 11.85 -3.70 4.89
C GLY A 217 11.66 -2.20 5.16
N GLY A 218 11.00 -1.47 4.26
CA GLY A 218 10.60 -0.08 4.47
C GLY A 218 9.46 0.04 5.48
N VAL A 219 9.40 1.18 6.14
CA VAL A 219 8.37 1.49 7.16
C VAL A 219 7.70 2.80 6.81
N ASN A 220 6.38 2.81 6.97
CA ASN A 220 5.54 3.99 6.90
C ASN A 220 4.86 4.24 8.25
N ILE A 221 4.38 5.47 8.41
CA ILE A 221 3.48 5.87 9.48
C ILE A 221 2.17 6.37 8.89
N VAL A 222 1.09 6.17 9.64
CA VAL A 222 -0.24 6.74 9.37
C VAL A 222 -0.68 7.50 10.60
N VAL A 223 -0.92 8.79 10.48
CA VAL A 223 -1.24 9.65 11.62
C VAL A 223 -2.61 10.29 11.43
N PHE A 224 -3.59 9.90 12.25
CA PHE A 224 -5.00 10.23 12.04
C PHE A 224 -5.30 11.72 12.22
N LYS A 225 -4.62 12.37 13.17
CA LYS A 225 -4.83 13.79 13.51
C LYS A 225 -3.91 14.75 12.76
N GLY A 226 -3.12 14.22 11.83
CA GLY A 226 -2.04 14.97 11.18
C GLY A 226 -0.78 15.10 12.02
N LEU A 227 0.25 15.67 11.41
CA LEU A 227 1.53 15.98 12.03
C LEU A 227 1.67 17.47 12.26
#